data_AF-A0A317FZ50-F1
#
_entry.id   AF-A0A317FZ50-F1
#
_cell.length_a   1.000
_cell.length_b   1.000
_cell.length_c   1.000
_cell.angle_alpha   90.00
_cell.angle_beta   90.00
_cell.angle_gamma   90.00
#
_symmetry.space_group_name_H-M   'P 1'
#
loop_
_entity.id
_entity.type
_entity.pdbx_description
1 polymer ?
#
loop_
_entity_poly.entity_id
_entity_poly.type
_entity_poly.pdbx_seq_one_letter_code
_entity_poly.pdbx_strand_id
1 'polypeptide(L)'
;MNSLVRRAVRPFFNLFSAIGKTGLWFTVPMKGKYRLRFYSRKKCIDRNFDKNLSAFENHISRIDRDKGFIEDQNLYKDMYYGASTMAESGCGVIAVYNALKALSINEAGSEGSPSLPNLISIFENSGITMAGQFGTGPKSIADFFRKRGFDIKTATDQRRYAQIARRCNVCIITIFNNKDRLHDFLHTMCITKQGDFLVLHNTNGRKALYRSMKDLLQNCGIKGKAQGVMIIGIEDKINKI
;
A
#
# COMPACT_ATOMS: atom_id res chain seq x y z
N MET A 1 0.10 -18.93 16.75
CA MET A 1 -0.56 -18.04 15.77
C MET A 1 -2.02 -18.44 15.68
N ASN A 2 -2.97 -17.57 16.04
CA ASN A 2 -4.40 -17.93 15.95
C ASN A 2 -4.82 -18.04 14.48
N SER A 3 -5.21 -19.24 14.08
CA SER A 3 -5.60 -19.63 12.71
C SER A 3 -6.79 -18.81 12.16
N LEU A 4 -7.58 -18.20 13.05
CA LEU A 4 -8.75 -17.36 12.76
C LEU A 4 -8.41 -16.12 11.93
N VAL A 5 -7.34 -15.40 12.24
CA VAL A 5 -6.99 -14.15 11.52
C VAL A 5 -6.59 -14.45 10.08
N ARG A 6 -5.83 -15.53 9.83
CA ARG A 6 -5.46 -15.96 8.47
C ARG A 6 -6.68 -16.44 7.66
N ARG A 7 -7.63 -17.13 8.30
CA ARG A 7 -8.84 -17.64 7.64
C ARG A 7 -9.83 -16.54 7.28
N ALA A 8 -9.90 -15.43 8.03
CA ALA A 8 -10.85 -14.35 7.78
C ALA A 8 -10.33 -13.26 6.83
N VAL A 9 -9.06 -12.85 6.95
CA VAL A 9 -8.53 -11.67 6.25
C VAL A 9 -8.44 -11.88 4.73
N ARG A 10 -7.96 -13.05 4.29
CA ARG A 10 -7.76 -13.32 2.85
C ARG A 10 -9.09 -13.43 2.08
N PRO A 11 -10.11 -14.16 2.56
CA PRO A 11 -11.43 -14.14 1.94
C PRO A 11 -12.10 -12.77 2.01
N PHE A 12 -11.95 -12.03 3.12
CA PHE A 12 -12.49 -10.68 3.28
C PHE A 12 -11.99 -9.74 2.16
N PHE A 13 -10.67 -9.59 2.00
CA PHE A 13 -10.13 -8.71 0.94
C PHE A 13 -10.45 -9.19 -0.47
N ASN A 14 -10.45 -10.51 -0.71
CA ASN A 14 -10.79 -11.04 -2.03
C ASN A 14 -12.25 -10.80 -2.41
N LEU A 15 -13.17 -11.02 -1.46
CA LEU A 15 -14.61 -10.80 -1.66
C LEU A 15 -14.92 -9.32 -1.89
N PHE A 16 -14.39 -8.44 -1.04
CA PHE A 16 -14.70 -7.02 -1.13
C PHE A 16 -13.98 -6.29 -2.27
N SER A 17 -12.80 -6.76 -2.69
CA SER A 17 -12.18 -6.29 -3.93
C SER A 17 -12.98 -6.72 -5.17
N ALA A 18 -13.61 -7.89 -5.16
CA ALA A 18 -14.49 -8.34 -6.25
C ALA A 18 -15.77 -7.48 -6.33
N ILE A 19 -16.36 -7.13 -5.18
CA ILE A 19 -17.53 -6.25 -5.11
C ILE A 19 -17.20 -4.82 -5.61
N GLY A 20 -16.00 -4.31 -5.30
CA GLY A 20 -15.51 -3.01 -5.79
C GLY A 20 -15.33 -2.92 -7.32
N LYS A 21 -15.42 -4.03 -8.06
CA LYS A 21 -15.39 -4.04 -9.54
C LYS A 21 -16.77 -3.89 -10.17
N THR A 22 -17.84 -4.02 -9.40
CA THR A 22 -19.20 -3.73 -9.87
C THR A 22 -19.38 -2.21 -9.98
N GLY A 23 -20.17 -1.73 -10.94
CA GLY A 23 -20.25 -0.30 -11.31
C GLY A 23 -20.75 0.65 -10.20
N LEU A 24 -21.26 0.11 -9.09
CA LEU A 24 -21.74 0.85 -7.93
C LEU A 24 -20.85 0.55 -6.72
N TRP A 25 -20.29 1.61 -6.14
CA TRP A 25 -19.52 1.53 -4.90
C TRP A 25 -20.38 1.91 -3.70
N PHE A 26 -20.09 1.30 -2.56
CA PHE A 26 -20.74 1.67 -1.31
C PHE A 26 -19.79 1.60 -0.12
N THR A 27 -20.08 2.41 0.89
CA THR A 27 -19.43 2.39 2.20
C THR A 27 -20.25 1.56 3.19
N VAL A 28 -19.60 0.84 4.08
CA VAL A 28 -20.28 0.12 5.16
C VAL A 28 -20.32 0.99 6.41
N PRO A 29 -21.50 1.15 7.05
CA PRO A 29 -21.60 1.90 8.29
C PRO A 29 -20.62 1.40 9.36
N MET A 30 -19.86 2.31 9.96
CA MET A 30 -19.03 2.03 11.13
C MET A 30 -19.25 3.12 12.17
N LYS A 31 -19.31 2.72 13.44
CA LYS A 31 -19.62 3.60 14.58
C LYS A 31 -18.73 4.86 14.53
N GLY A 32 -19.36 6.01 14.29
CA GLY A 32 -18.72 7.34 14.31
C GLY A 32 -17.88 7.75 13.09
N LYS A 33 -17.77 6.94 12.02
CA LYS A 33 -16.96 7.31 10.83
C LYS A 33 -17.69 7.24 9.50
N TYR A 34 -18.47 6.19 9.24
CA TYR A 34 -19.06 5.97 7.92
C TYR A 34 -20.57 5.78 8.01
N ARG A 35 -21.31 6.40 7.08
CA ARG A 35 -22.71 6.11 6.78
C ARG A 35 -22.78 5.25 5.51
N LEU A 36 -23.86 4.49 5.33
CA LEU A 36 -24.11 3.82 4.05
C LEU A 36 -24.33 4.89 2.99
N ARG A 37 -23.49 4.89 1.95
CA ARG A 37 -23.59 5.78 0.80
C ARG A 37 -23.27 5.00 -0.46
N PHE A 38 -23.89 5.38 -1.56
CA PHE A 38 -23.65 4.80 -2.87
C PHE A 38 -22.95 5.82 -3.76
N TYR A 39 -22.02 5.33 -4.57
CA TYR A 39 -21.21 6.16 -5.45
C TYR A 39 -21.17 5.52 -6.84
N SER A 40 -21.38 6.33 -7.87
CA SER A 40 -21.03 5.92 -9.22
C SER A 40 -19.51 5.81 -9.32
N ARG A 41 -19.03 4.60 -9.61
CA ARG A 41 -17.60 4.30 -9.72
C ARG A 41 -16.91 5.26 -10.68
N LYS A 42 -17.40 5.38 -11.92
CA LYS A 42 -16.79 6.24 -12.95
C LYS A 42 -16.75 7.71 -12.51
N LYS A 43 -17.87 8.28 -12.07
CA LYS A 43 -17.92 9.69 -11.63
C LYS A 43 -16.99 9.97 -10.45
N CYS A 44 -16.83 9.00 -9.54
CA CYS A 44 -15.92 9.12 -8.42
C CYS A 44 -14.46 9.14 -8.87
N ILE A 45 -14.08 8.24 -9.76
CA ILE A 45 -12.71 8.13 -10.30
C ILE A 45 -12.34 9.39 -11.08
N ASP A 46 -13.19 9.80 -12.02
CA ASP A 46 -12.91 10.98 -12.86
C ASP A 46 -12.73 12.23 -11.99
N ARG A 47 -13.66 12.48 -11.06
CA ARG A 47 -13.57 13.60 -10.11
C ARG A 47 -12.32 13.54 -9.23
N ASN A 48 -11.99 12.35 -8.72
CA ASN A 48 -10.82 12.19 -7.86
C ASN A 48 -9.54 12.40 -8.65
N PHE A 49 -9.46 11.91 -9.88
CA PHE A 49 -8.31 12.11 -10.78
C PHE A 49 -8.03 13.59 -11.00
N ASP A 50 -9.06 14.38 -11.38
CA ASP A 50 -8.91 15.82 -11.62
C ASP A 50 -8.41 16.55 -10.37
N LYS A 51 -9.02 16.29 -9.21
CA LYS A 51 -8.61 16.90 -7.93
C LYS A 51 -7.20 16.48 -7.53
N ASN A 52 -6.86 15.22 -7.72
CA ASN A 52 -5.55 14.67 -7.36
C ASN A 52 -4.45 15.22 -8.26
N LEU A 53 -4.74 15.50 -9.52
CA LEU A 53 -3.78 16.10 -10.44
C LEU A 53 -3.34 17.47 -9.90
N SER A 54 -4.29 18.36 -9.59
CA SER A 54 -3.99 19.69 -9.03
C SER A 54 -3.38 19.62 -7.62
N ALA A 55 -3.87 18.74 -6.75
CA ALA A 55 -3.34 18.61 -5.41
C ALA A 55 -1.90 18.08 -5.40
N PHE A 56 -1.55 17.16 -6.31
CA PHE A 56 -0.23 16.54 -6.36
C PHE A 56 0.90 17.55 -6.59
N GLU A 57 0.65 18.62 -7.37
CA GLU A 57 1.61 19.70 -7.60
C GLU A 57 2.12 20.32 -6.29
N ASN A 58 1.24 20.49 -5.30
CA ASN A 58 1.57 21.04 -3.99
C ASN A 58 2.48 20.11 -3.16
N HIS A 59 2.60 18.84 -3.53
CA HIS A 59 3.40 17.84 -2.82
C HIS A 59 4.76 17.55 -3.46
N ILE A 60 4.99 18.00 -4.71
CA ILE A 60 6.24 17.73 -5.46
C ILE A 60 7.47 18.18 -4.66
N SER A 61 7.48 19.42 -4.15
CA SER A 61 8.63 19.96 -3.41
C SER A 61 8.99 19.15 -2.15
N ARG A 62 8.01 18.52 -1.50
CA ARG A 62 8.25 17.62 -0.37
C ARG A 62 8.80 16.29 -0.83
N ILE A 63 8.18 15.70 -1.86
CA ILE A 63 8.63 14.45 -2.44
C ILE A 63 10.10 14.56 -2.88
N ASP A 64 10.49 15.67 -3.51
CA ASP A 64 11.87 15.92 -3.91
C ASP A 64 12.84 16.02 -2.71
N ARG A 65 12.42 16.70 -1.63
CA ARG A 65 13.18 16.75 -0.37
C ARG A 65 13.40 15.35 0.22
N ASP A 66 12.42 14.48 0.06
CA ASP A 66 12.45 13.08 0.48
C ASP A 66 13.03 12.15 -0.63
N LYS A 67 13.80 12.70 -1.57
CA LYS A 67 14.50 11.98 -2.65
C LYS A 67 13.56 11.21 -3.59
N GLY A 68 12.37 11.73 -3.79
CA GLY A 68 11.32 11.14 -4.61
C GLY A 68 10.43 10.13 -3.88
N PHE A 69 10.62 9.91 -2.56
CA PHE A 69 9.78 9.02 -1.77
C PHE A 69 8.67 9.80 -1.04
N ILE A 70 7.58 9.10 -0.72
CA ILE A 70 6.51 9.61 0.13
C ILE A 70 6.67 9.00 1.52
N GLU A 71 7.05 9.82 2.49
CA GLU A 71 7.37 9.38 3.86
C GLU A 71 6.29 9.66 4.91
N ASP A 72 5.34 10.55 4.61
CA ASP A 72 4.22 10.87 5.51
C ASP A 72 2.88 10.95 4.76
N GLN A 73 2.12 9.86 4.74
CA GLN A 73 0.79 9.86 4.14
C GLN A 73 -0.18 10.85 4.80
N ASN A 74 0.01 11.21 6.08
CA ASN A 74 -0.97 12.03 6.80
C ASN A 74 -1.07 13.46 6.24
N LEU A 75 -0.11 13.85 5.41
CA LEU A 75 -0.08 15.15 4.75
C LEU A 75 -0.91 15.20 3.46
N TYR A 76 -1.37 14.04 2.96
CA TYR A 76 -2.13 13.91 1.71
C TYR A 76 -3.64 13.90 1.98
N LYS A 77 -4.13 14.89 2.74
CA LYS A 77 -5.56 15.04 3.10
C LYS A 77 -6.38 15.70 1.99
N ASP A 78 -5.72 16.40 1.09
CA ASP A 78 -6.25 17.08 -0.09
C ASP A 78 -6.34 16.17 -1.32
N MET A 79 -5.69 15.01 -1.28
CA MET A 79 -5.82 13.95 -2.29
C MET A 79 -6.82 12.88 -1.87
N TYR A 80 -7.56 12.33 -2.83
CA TYR A 80 -8.68 11.41 -2.64
C TYR A 80 -8.36 10.01 -3.14
N TYR A 81 -8.93 9.00 -2.47
CA TYR A 81 -8.93 7.60 -2.89
C TYR A 81 -10.27 6.96 -2.56
N GLY A 82 -11.07 6.72 -3.60
CA GLY A 82 -12.48 6.35 -3.49
C GLY A 82 -13.31 7.45 -2.81
N ALA A 83 -14.00 7.08 -1.74
CA ALA A 83 -14.82 7.97 -0.91
C ALA A 83 -14.04 8.56 0.29
N SER A 84 -12.74 8.29 0.39
CA SER A 84 -11.86 8.71 1.49
C SER A 84 -10.67 9.52 0.96
N THR A 85 -9.78 9.97 1.85
CA THR A 85 -8.55 10.68 1.48
C THR A 85 -7.37 9.70 1.38
N MET A 86 -6.29 10.13 0.72
CA MET A 86 -5.03 9.38 0.69
C MET A 86 -4.41 9.25 2.09
N ALA A 87 -4.59 10.25 2.95
CA ALA A 87 -4.17 10.18 4.35
C ALA A 87 -4.84 9.05 5.15
N GLU A 88 -6.11 8.77 4.88
CA GLU A 88 -6.87 7.73 5.58
C GLU A 88 -6.66 6.34 4.98
N SER A 89 -6.63 6.25 3.65
CA SER A 89 -6.79 4.97 2.94
C SER A 89 -5.73 4.70 1.86
N GLY A 90 -4.79 5.63 1.65
CA GLY A 90 -3.83 5.61 0.56
C GLY A 90 -2.56 4.78 0.82
N CYS A 91 -2.38 4.20 2.02
CA CYS A 91 -1.13 3.51 2.41
C CYS A 91 -0.65 2.48 1.38
N GLY A 92 -1.57 1.69 0.82
CA GLY A 92 -1.25 0.69 -0.21
C GLY A 92 -0.77 1.31 -1.53
N VAL A 93 -1.42 2.38 -1.99
CA VAL A 93 -1.04 3.09 -3.22
C VAL A 93 0.32 3.79 -3.03
N ILE A 94 0.55 4.41 -1.87
CA ILE A 94 1.83 5.04 -1.51
C ILE A 94 2.95 4.00 -1.44
N ALA A 95 2.68 2.81 -0.87
CA ALA A 95 3.67 1.73 -0.86
C ALA A 95 4.06 1.29 -2.29
N VAL A 96 3.10 1.26 -3.23
CA VAL A 96 3.38 0.99 -4.64
C VAL A 96 4.16 2.13 -5.30
N TYR A 97 3.79 3.39 -5.04
CA TYR A 97 4.54 4.55 -5.53
C TYR A 97 6.01 4.50 -5.10
N ASN A 98 6.27 4.28 -3.81
CA ASN A 98 7.63 4.16 -3.28
C ASN A 98 8.38 2.96 -3.85
N ALA A 99 7.69 1.84 -4.09
CA ALA A 99 8.29 0.68 -4.73
C ALA A 99 8.69 0.98 -6.18
N LEU A 100 7.81 1.62 -6.96
CA LEU A 100 8.11 2.04 -8.33
C LEU A 100 9.26 3.05 -8.39
N LYS A 101 9.28 4.01 -7.45
CA LYS A 101 10.39 4.96 -7.30
C LYS A 101 11.71 4.24 -7.04
N ALA A 102 11.73 3.26 -6.13
CA ALA A 102 12.92 2.50 -5.81
C ALA A 102 13.43 1.65 -6.99
N LEU A 103 12.52 1.21 -7.87
CA LEU A 103 12.82 0.47 -9.08
C LEU A 103 13.12 1.38 -10.28
N SER A 104 13.07 2.72 -10.12
CA SER A 104 13.24 3.70 -11.19
C SER A 104 12.33 3.46 -12.40
N ILE A 105 11.08 3.05 -12.14
CA ILE A 105 10.06 2.84 -13.17
C ILE A 105 8.78 3.61 -12.88
N ASN A 106 8.03 3.88 -13.95
CA ASN A 106 6.69 4.45 -13.87
C ASN A 106 5.61 3.37 -13.72
N GLU A 107 4.36 3.80 -13.60
CA GLU A 107 3.21 2.93 -13.47
C GLU A 107 2.89 2.12 -14.74
N ALA A 108 3.56 2.33 -15.87
CA ALA A 108 3.48 1.42 -17.03
C ALA A 108 4.47 0.24 -16.90
N GLY A 109 5.43 0.31 -15.98
CA GLY A 109 6.51 -0.67 -15.84
C GLY A 109 7.73 -0.39 -16.73
N SER A 110 7.82 0.83 -17.26
CA SER A 110 8.95 1.33 -18.05
C SER A 110 9.82 2.28 -17.20
N GLU A 111 11.06 2.49 -17.60
CA GLU A 111 11.97 3.45 -16.95
C GLU A 111 11.32 4.83 -16.82
N GLY A 112 11.44 5.44 -15.64
CA GLY A 112 10.89 6.76 -15.36
C GLY A 112 10.47 6.96 -13.91
N SER A 113 9.73 8.05 -13.66
CA SER A 113 9.17 8.35 -12.34
C SER A 113 7.69 7.99 -12.28
N PRO A 114 7.21 7.43 -11.15
CA PRO A 114 5.80 7.11 -10.99
C PRO A 114 4.94 8.37 -10.84
N SER A 115 3.72 8.33 -11.38
CA SER A 115 2.68 9.35 -11.15
C SER A 115 1.69 8.87 -10.08
N LEU A 116 1.61 9.59 -8.95
CA LEU A 116 0.69 9.24 -7.87
C LEU A 116 -0.79 9.35 -8.30
N PRO A 117 -1.24 10.43 -9.01
CA PRO A 117 -2.61 10.50 -9.54
C PRO A 117 -2.96 9.33 -10.47
N ASN A 118 -2.04 8.90 -11.33
CA ASN A 118 -2.26 7.76 -12.23
C ASN A 118 -2.39 6.46 -11.43
N LEU A 119 -1.52 6.23 -10.45
CA LEU A 119 -1.61 5.06 -9.57
C LEU A 119 -2.93 5.03 -8.80
N ILE A 120 -3.38 6.17 -8.27
CA ILE A 120 -4.67 6.29 -7.62
C ILE A 120 -5.77 5.82 -8.57
N SER A 121 -5.85 6.36 -9.79
CA SER A 121 -6.86 5.97 -10.77
C SER A 121 -6.80 4.48 -11.15
N ILE A 122 -5.60 3.89 -11.28
CA ILE A 122 -5.42 2.45 -11.55
C ILE A 122 -5.98 1.59 -10.41
N PHE A 123 -5.67 1.94 -9.16
CA PHE A 123 -6.11 1.17 -8.01
C PHE A 123 -7.56 1.43 -7.65
N GLU A 124 -8.08 2.63 -7.89
CA GLU A 124 -9.52 2.90 -7.85
C GLU A 124 -10.24 2.00 -8.85
N ASN A 125 -9.71 1.83 -10.06
CA ASN A 125 -10.33 0.96 -11.05
C ASN A 125 -10.30 -0.54 -10.67
N SER A 126 -9.25 -1.03 -10.00
CA SER A 126 -9.00 -2.49 -9.96
C SER A 126 -8.52 -3.08 -8.64
N GLY A 127 -8.28 -2.28 -7.60
CA GLY A 127 -7.72 -2.75 -6.34
C GLY A 127 -8.27 -2.11 -5.06
N ILE A 128 -9.21 -1.17 -5.19
CA ILE A 128 -9.88 -0.53 -4.06
C ILE A 128 -10.82 -1.49 -3.34
N THR A 129 -10.84 -1.42 -2.02
CA THR A 129 -11.71 -2.24 -1.16
C THR A 129 -12.76 -1.35 -0.52
N MET A 130 -14.05 -1.65 -0.73
CA MET A 130 -15.19 -0.93 -0.12
C MET A 130 -15.18 0.58 -0.35
N ALA A 131 -15.14 1.01 -1.61
CA ALA A 131 -15.07 2.44 -1.97
C ALA A 131 -13.90 3.20 -1.31
N GLY A 132 -12.82 2.51 -0.94
CA GLY A 132 -11.63 3.10 -0.32
C GLY A 132 -11.60 2.94 1.19
N GLN A 133 -12.70 2.56 1.84
CA GLN A 133 -12.79 2.44 3.31
C GLN A 133 -11.76 1.49 3.93
N PHE A 134 -11.32 0.48 3.19
CA PHE A 134 -10.28 -0.47 3.65
C PHE A 134 -9.00 -0.38 2.80
N GLY A 135 -8.81 0.72 2.06
CA GLY A 135 -7.66 0.95 1.22
C GLY A 135 -7.52 -0.05 0.07
N THR A 136 -6.28 -0.43 -0.22
CA THR A 136 -5.91 -1.31 -1.33
C THR A 136 -5.70 -2.75 -0.86
N GLY A 137 -6.30 -3.72 -1.56
CA GLY A 137 -6.11 -5.14 -1.26
C GLY A 137 -4.67 -5.60 -1.55
N PRO A 138 -3.99 -6.33 -0.65
CA PRO A 138 -2.61 -6.81 -0.89
C PRO A 138 -2.46 -7.69 -2.14
N LYS A 139 -3.51 -8.44 -2.51
CA LYS A 139 -3.52 -9.21 -3.76
C LYS A 139 -3.44 -8.32 -4.99
N SER A 140 -4.18 -7.21 -5.01
CA SER A 140 -4.18 -6.27 -6.13
C SER A 140 -2.82 -5.61 -6.32
N ILE A 141 -2.07 -5.37 -5.24
CA ILE A 141 -0.68 -4.91 -5.31
C ILE A 141 0.21 -5.96 -5.98
N ALA A 142 0.13 -7.23 -5.57
CA ALA A 142 0.90 -8.30 -6.20
C ALA A 142 0.54 -8.46 -7.70
N ASP A 143 -0.74 -8.40 -8.04
CA ASP A 143 -1.23 -8.53 -9.41
C ASP A 143 -0.82 -7.32 -10.28
N PHE A 144 -0.72 -6.11 -9.69
CA PHE A 144 -0.23 -4.91 -10.37
C PHE A 144 1.18 -5.11 -10.91
N PHE A 145 2.11 -5.63 -10.09
CA PHE A 145 3.48 -5.87 -10.54
C PHE A 145 3.60 -7.09 -11.47
N ARG A 146 2.84 -8.18 -11.22
CA ARG A 146 2.83 -9.34 -12.13
C ARG A 146 2.42 -8.96 -13.54
N LYS A 147 1.38 -8.13 -13.69
CA LYS A 147 0.92 -7.63 -15.00
C LYS A 147 1.97 -6.80 -15.75
N ARG A 148 2.99 -6.30 -15.05
CA ARG A 148 4.13 -5.55 -15.60
C ARG A 148 5.37 -6.43 -15.81
N GLY A 149 5.23 -7.75 -15.63
CA GLY A 149 6.27 -8.73 -15.92
C GLY A 149 7.30 -8.96 -14.80
N PHE A 150 7.02 -8.52 -13.57
CA PHE A 150 7.87 -8.81 -12.41
C PHE A 150 7.56 -10.20 -11.84
N ASP A 151 8.59 -10.89 -11.34
CA ASP A 151 8.41 -12.07 -10.49
C ASP A 151 8.11 -11.60 -9.06
N ILE A 152 7.04 -12.15 -8.49
CA ILE A 152 6.47 -11.70 -7.22
C ILE A 152 6.44 -12.85 -6.23
N LYS A 153 7.26 -12.73 -5.18
CA LYS A 153 7.25 -13.64 -4.04
C LYS A 153 6.29 -13.11 -2.98
N THR A 154 5.45 -13.97 -2.43
CA THR A 154 4.52 -13.58 -1.36
C THR A 154 4.58 -14.54 -0.20
N ALA A 155 4.39 -14.04 1.01
CA ALA A 155 4.18 -14.88 2.19
C ALA A 155 3.24 -14.21 3.19
N THR A 156 2.41 -15.02 3.83
CA THR A 156 1.65 -14.67 5.04
C THR A 156 2.28 -15.29 6.30
N ASP A 157 3.26 -16.18 6.12
CA ASP A 157 4.10 -16.68 7.21
C ASP A 157 5.27 -15.74 7.48
N GLN A 158 5.22 -15.05 8.62
CA GLN A 158 6.26 -14.12 9.07
C GLN A 158 7.64 -14.77 9.13
N ARG A 159 7.72 -16.09 9.38
CA ARG A 159 9.00 -16.83 9.37
C ARG A 159 9.69 -16.77 8.01
N ARG A 160 8.94 -16.55 6.93
CA ARG A 160 9.46 -16.43 5.55
C ARG A 160 9.82 -14.99 5.17
N TYR A 161 9.47 -13.99 5.98
CA TYR A 161 9.66 -12.58 5.59
C TYR A 161 11.14 -12.24 5.43
N ALA A 162 11.98 -12.68 6.36
CA ALA A 162 13.43 -12.47 6.27
C ALA A 162 14.06 -13.15 5.04
N GLN A 163 13.50 -14.26 4.57
CA GLN A 163 13.96 -14.92 3.34
C GLN A 163 13.58 -14.10 2.10
N ILE A 164 12.33 -13.61 2.04
CA ILE A 164 11.85 -12.79 0.93
C ILE A 164 12.60 -11.45 0.87
N ALA A 165 12.73 -10.75 1.99
CA ALA A 165 13.45 -9.47 2.06
C ALA A 165 14.94 -9.60 1.72
N ARG A 166 15.55 -10.77 1.92
CA ARG A 166 16.92 -11.04 1.44
C ARG A 166 16.98 -11.17 -0.08
N ARG A 167 16.05 -11.91 -0.70
CA ARG A 167 16.03 -12.14 -2.16
C ARG A 167 15.61 -10.94 -2.99
N CYS A 168 14.67 -10.14 -2.49
CA CYS A 168 14.09 -9.03 -3.25
C CYS A 168 14.72 -7.70 -2.85
N ASN A 169 14.96 -6.80 -3.82
CA ASN A 169 15.49 -5.46 -3.54
C ASN A 169 14.44 -4.52 -2.97
N VAL A 170 13.18 -4.72 -3.38
CA VAL A 170 12.02 -3.97 -2.93
C VAL A 170 10.98 -4.95 -2.42
N CYS A 171 10.41 -4.64 -1.26
CA CYS A 171 9.28 -5.37 -0.70
C CYS A 171 8.15 -4.41 -0.32
N ILE A 172 6.93 -4.91 -0.30
CA ILE A 172 5.77 -4.24 0.30
C ILE A 172 5.27 -5.12 1.43
N ILE A 173 5.09 -4.54 2.62
CA ILE A 173 4.59 -5.23 3.80
C ILE A 173 3.26 -4.65 4.24
N THR A 174 2.31 -5.52 4.55
CA THR A 174 1.09 -5.17 5.27
C THR A 174 1.17 -5.71 6.69
N ILE A 175 0.93 -4.86 7.67
CA ILE A 175 0.92 -5.20 9.10
C ILE A 175 -0.41 -4.80 9.74
N PHE A 176 -0.78 -5.45 10.84
CA PHE A 176 -1.59 -4.81 11.87
C PHE A 176 -0.68 -3.91 12.69
N ASN A 177 -1.06 -2.64 12.87
CA ASN A 177 -0.35 -1.74 13.78
C ASN A 177 -0.39 -2.23 15.23
N ASN A 178 -1.50 -2.89 15.59
CA ASN A 178 -1.72 -3.46 16.89
C ASN A 178 -2.54 -4.75 16.75
N LYS A 179 -1.91 -5.90 16.98
CA LYS A 179 -2.57 -7.21 16.92
C LYS A 179 -3.72 -7.38 17.93
N ASP A 180 -3.70 -6.58 19.01
CA ASP A 180 -4.72 -6.63 20.07
C ASP A 180 -5.94 -5.74 19.73
N ARG A 181 -5.86 -4.89 18.70
CA ARG A 181 -6.90 -3.92 18.33
C ARG A 181 -7.09 -3.87 16.82
N LEU A 182 -8.07 -4.62 16.31
CA LEU A 182 -8.39 -4.65 14.88
C LEU A 182 -8.84 -3.27 14.33
N HIS A 183 -9.35 -2.39 15.19
CA HIS A 183 -9.70 -1.01 14.83
C HIS A 183 -8.50 -0.07 14.66
N ASP A 184 -7.28 -0.49 15.04
CA ASP A 184 -6.05 0.31 14.82
C ASP A 184 -5.52 0.18 13.36
N PHE A 185 -6.34 -0.47 12.51
CA PHE A 185 -6.22 -0.65 11.06
C PHE A 185 -4.94 -1.35 10.58
N LEU A 186 -5.04 -1.86 9.35
CA LEU A 186 -3.90 -2.39 8.62
C LEU A 186 -3.09 -1.24 8.05
N HIS A 187 -1.77 -1.34 8.12
CA HIS A 187 -0.87 -0.40 7.45
C HIS A 187 -0.05 -1.13 6.40
N THR A 188 0.04 -0.55 5.20
CA THR A 188 0.82 -1.09 4.10
C THR A 188 1.95 -0.12 3.76
N MET A 189 3.18 -0.63 3.70
CA MET A 189 4.40 0.17 3.58
C MET A 189 5.37 -0.47 2.60
N CYS A 190 6.26 0.35 2.02
CA CYS A 190 7.37 -0.10 1.19
C CYS A 190 8.62 -0.34 2.04
N ILE A 191 9.37 -1.38 1.73
CA ILE A 191 10.68 -1.69 2.27
C ILE A 191 11.69 -1.66 1.12
N THR A 192 12.74 -0.86 1.25
CA THR A 192 13.90 -0.85 0.35
C THR A 192 15.17 -1.23 1.11
N LYS A 193 16.28 -1.42 0.38
CA LYS A 193 17.61 -1.69 0.97
C LYS A 193 18.51 -0.47 0.84
N GLN A 194 19.25 -0.19 1.89
CA GLN A 194 20.33 0.80 1.90
C GLN A 194 21.55 0.18 2.62
N GLY A 195 22.50 -0.35 1.85
CA GLY A 195 23.58 -1.19 2.38
C GLY A 195 23.00 -2.41 3.09
N ASP A 196 23.45 -2.67 4.32
CA ASP A 196 22.98 -3.78 5.15
C ASP A 196 21.65 -3.50 5.88
N PHE A 197 21.05 -2.33 5.67
CA PHE A 197 19.83 -1.90 6.35
C PHE A 197 18.60 -2.03 5.46
N LEU A 198 17.50 -2.41 6.10
CA LEU A 198 16.16 -2.28 5.56
C LEU A 198 15.63 -0.89 5.90
N VAL A 199 15.14 -0.17 4.90
CA VAL A 199 14.47 1.12 5.06
C VAL A 199 12.96 0.88 4.97
N LEU A 200 12.21 1.25 6.00
CA LEU A 200 10.75 1.25 5.95
C LEU A 200 10.26 2.66 5.62
N HIS A 201 9.51 2.79 4.53
CA HIS A 201 8.97 4.06 4.06
C HIS A 201 7.53 4.28 4.53
N ASN A 202 7.09 5.55 4.53
CA ASN A 202 5.76 5.97 4.97
C ASN A 202 5.49 5.64 6.46
N THR A 203 6.40 6.08 7.33
CA THR A 203 6.30 5.90 8.79
C THR A 203 6.04 7.21 9.54
N ASN A 204 5.08 8.01 9.02
CA ASN A 204 4.71 9.34 9.56
C ASN A 204 5.89 10.33 9.53
N GLY A 205 6.55 10.45 8.37
CA GLY A 205 7.65 11.38 8.12
C GLY A 205 9.00 10.91 8.64
N ARG A 206 9.05 9.75 9.29
CA ARG A 206 10.30 9.16 9.76
C ARG A 206 10.84 8.19 8.72
N LYS A 207 12.13 8.28 8.44
CA LYS A 207 12.87 7.23 7.74
C LYS A 207 13.51 6.33 8.79
N ALA A 208 13.04 5.09 8.90
CA ALA A 208 13.53 4.14 9.89
C ALA A 208 14.40 3.06 9.23
N LEU A 209 15.60 2.87 9.78
CA LEU A 209 16.57 1.86 9.37
C LEU A 209 16.52 0.69 10.33
N TYR A 210 16.47 -0.52 9.77
CA TYR A 210 16.41 -1.76 10.54
C TYR A 210 17.47 -2.74 10.06
N ARG A 211 18.10 -3.46 11.00
CA ARG A 211 19.13 -4.46 10.64
C ARG A 211 18.54 -5.77 10.13
N SER A 212 17.26 -6.02 10.40
CA SER A 212 16.59 -7.25 10.00
C SER A 212 15.07 -7.10 9.96
N MET A 213 14.38 -8.05 9.33
CA MET A 213 12.92 -8.13 9.38
C MET A 213 12.38 -8.33 10.80
N LYS A 214 13.14 -9.00 11.68
CA LYS A 214 12.76 -9.19 13.09
C LYS A 214 12.76 -7.85 13.83
N ASP A 215 13.84 -7.10 13.66
CA ASP A 215 14.00 -5.75 14.22
C ASP A 215 12.91 -4.80 13.71
N LEU A 216 12.66 -4.82 12.38
CA LEU A 216 11.57 -4.07 11.76
C LEU A 216 10.21 -4.38 12.39
N LEU A 217 9.85 -5.66 12.51
CA LEU A 217 8.55 -6.07 13.07
C LEU A 217 8.40 -5.78 14.56
N GLN A 218 9.50 -5.68 15.31
CA GLN A 218 9.48 -5.34 16.74
C GLN A 218 9.25 -3.84 16.97
N ASN A 219 9.70 -3.01 16.03
CA ASN A 219 9.79 -1.56 16.18
C ASN A 219 8.83 -0.78 15.26
N CYS A 220 8.21 -1.44 14.26
CA CYS A 220 7.15 -0.83 13.45
C CYS A 220 5.79 -0.88 14.16
N GLY A 221 4.83 -0.06 13.70
CA GLY A 221 3.50 0.05 14.29
C GLY A 221 3.56 0.50 15.76
N ILE A 222 2.67 -0.04 16.60
CA ILE A 222 2.76 0.12 18.06
C ILE A 222 3.83 -0.87 18.56
N LYS A 223 4.89 -0.33 19.17
CA LYS A 223 6.08 -1.08 19.62
C LYS A 223 5.71 -2.40 20.31
N GLY A 224 6.22 -3.51 19.80
CA GLY A 224 5.97 -4.86 20.30
C GLY A 224 4.58 -5.46 20.01
N LYS A 225 3.67 -4.70 19.39
CA LYS A 225 2.29 -5.11 19.07
C LYS A 225 2.01 -5.25 17.58
N ALA A 226 2.92 -4.81 16.72
CA ALA A 226 2.77 -5.02 15.29
C ALA A 226 2.76 -6.51 14.93
N GLN A 227 1.96 -6.85 13.93
CA GLN A 227 1.91 -8.21 13.40
C GLN A 227 1.82 -8.19 11.88
N GLY A 228 2.74 -8.89 11.23
CA GLY A 228 2.77 -9.07 9.78
C GLY A 228 1.57 -9.87 9.29
N VAL A 229 0.93 -9.33 8.26
CA VAL A 229 -0.19 -9.98 7.56
C VAL A 229 0.30 -10.59 6.26
N MET A 230 1.00 -9.80 5.45
CA MET A 230 1.55 -10.24 4.17
C MET A 230 2.80 -9.46 3.83
N ILE A 231 3.77 -10.13 3.22
CA ILE A 231 4.88 -9.50 2.50
C ILE A 231 4.76 -9.85 1.02
N ILE A 232 5.12 -8.89 0.17
CA ILE A 232 5.21 -8.98 -1.28
C ILE A 232 6.62 -8.55 -1.65
N GLY A 233 7.46 -9.49 -2.07
CA GLY A 233 8.78 -9.20 -2.61
C GLY A 233 8.72 -9.05 -4.13
N ILE A 234 9.38 -8.02 -4.65
CA ILE A 234 9.47 -7.70 -6.06
C ILE A 234 10.90 -8.03 -6.51
N GLU A 235 11.06 -9.03 -7.37
CA GLU A 235 12.35 -9.39 -7.95
C GLU A 235 12.56 -8.62 -9.26
N ASP A 236 13.71 -7.96 -9.38
CA ASP A 236 14.08 -7.22 -10.58
C ASP A 236 14.13 -8.13 -11.80
N LYS A 237 13.71 -7.60 -12.94
CA LYS A 237 13.82 -8.29 -14.24
C LYS A 237 15.28 -8.61 -14.60
N ILE A 238 16.23 -7.83 -14.07
CA ILE A 238 17.64 -7.81 -14.47
C ILE A 238 18.44 -8.99 -13.89
N ASN A 239 17.95 -9.65 -12.83
CA ASN A 239 18.65 -10.80 -12.22
C ASN A 239 18.25 -12.17 -12.78
N LYS A 240 17.71 -12.22 -14.01
CA LYS A 240 17.57 -13.48 -14.76
C LYS A 240 18.84 -13.72 -15.57
N ILE A 241 19.94 -14.01 -14.87
CA ILE A 241 21.16 -14.57 -15.46
C ILE A 241 21.26 -16.01 -14.97
#